data_AF-A0A7K3GV39-F1
#
_entry.id   AF-A0A7K3GV39-F1
#
_cell.length_a   1.000
_cell.length_b   1.000
_cell.length_c   1.000
_cell.angle_alpha   90.00
_cell.angle_beta   90.00
_cell.angle_gamma   90.00
#
_symmetry.space_group_name_H-M   'P 1'
#
loop_
_entity.id
_entity.type
_entity.pdbx_description
1 polymer ?
#
loop_
_entity_poly.entity_id
_entity_poly.type
_entity_poly.pdbx_seq_one_letter_code
_entity_poly.pdbx_strand_id
1 'polypeptide(L)'
;AAEHLAATRAGRRAPHRVAVAGSTYSVFPVRAGARTPQAVGVSREVRETVLSDWLLVVEADAGDWAEERLDLLYGVTQLIAVERDRRDAARTVRRRLAQEVLELVQTGAAPAEIAARLRVAAPVLLPGLGAAPHWQVVVARVEWEDGTAETGPVAQSLLEEILVDPHATGPEHSDRIAVAHTGDEAVALVPLPAVSTEHDGSETGVLADALLESVREPLSAGLDGDGRVTLGVSAAVHSAEGLRGA
;
A
#
# COMPACT_ATOMS: atom_id res chain seq x y z
N ALA A 1 -5.71 -12.70 -6.43
CA ALA A 1 -6.47 -11.52 -5.92
C ALA A 1 -7.97 -11.70 -6.14
N ALA A 2 -8.47 -11.63 -7.38
CA ALA A 2 -9.90 -11.75 -7.72
C ALA A 2 -10.66 -12.86 -6.97
N GLU A 3 -10.16 -14.10 -7.02
CA GLU A 3 -10.79 -15.25 -6.38
C GLU A 3 -10.87 -15.16 -4.85
N HIS A 4 -9.86 -14.55 -4.22
CA HIS A 4 -9.89 -14.30 -2.78
C HIS A 4 -10.97 -13.27 -2.45
N LEU A 5 -11.09 -12.21 -3.24
CA LEU A 5 -12.11 -11.18 -3.04
C LEU A 5 -13.53 -11.71 -3.27
N ALA A 6 -13.73 -12.50 -4.34
CA ALA A 6 -14.97 -13.20 -4.58
C ALA A 6 -15.32 -14.17 -3.43
N ALA A 7 -14.33 -14.89 -2.89
CA ALA A 7 -14.52 -15.78 -1.75
C ALA A 7 -14.92 -15.01 -0.47
N THR A 8 -14.24 -13.89 -0.20
CA THR A 8 -14.52 -13.03 0.95
C THR A 8 -15.92 -12.41 0.86
N ARG A 9 -16.32 -11.88 -0.31
CA ARG A 9 -17.68 -11.36 -0.56
C ARG A 9 -18.75 -12.42 -0.38
N ALA A 10 -18.50 -13.65 -0.85
CA ALA A 10 -19.42 -14.77 -0.71
C ALA A 10 -19.41 -15.40 0.70
N GLY A 11 -18.64 -14.86 1.65
CA GLY A 11 -18.53 -15.39 3.01
C GLY A 11 -17.95 -16.80 3.09
N ARG A 12 -17.19 -17.23 2.07
CA ARG A 12 -16.57 -18.56 2.05
C ARG A 12 -15.49 -18.66 3.12
N ARG A 13 -15.39 -19.82 3.77
CA ARG A 13 -14.32 -20.08 4.75
C ARG A 13 -13.02 -20.39 4.01
N ALA A 14 -11.90 -19.95 4.57
CA ALA A 14 -10.56 -20.28 4.10
C ALA A 14 -10.14 -21.70 4.56
N PRO A 15 -9.19 -22.35 3.87
CA PRO A 15 -8.50 -21.91 2.65
C PRO A 15 -9.39 -21.94 1.41
N HIS A 16 -9.12 -21.06 0.44
CA HIS A 16 -9.84 -21.02 -0.83
C HIS A 16 -9.04 -21.74 -1.91
N ARG A 17 -9.67 -22.69 -2.59
CA ARG A 17 -9.09 -23.37 -3.75
C ARG A 17 -9.22 -22.50 -4.98
N VAL A 18 -8.12 -22.35 -5.72
CA VAL A 18 -8.06 -21.59 -6.97
C VAL A 18 -7.31 -22.42 -8.03
N ALA A 19 -7.82 -22.47 -9.26
CA ALA A 19 -7.12 -23.11 -10.38
C ALA A 19 -6.59 -22.05 -11.33
N VAL A 20 -5.28 -22.04 -11.58
CA VAL A 20 -4.62 -21.10 -12.52
C VAL A 20 -3.74 -21.91 -13.46
N ALA A 21 -3.94 -21.76 -14.77
CA ALA A 21 -3.13 -22.40 -15.81
C ALA A 21 -2.91 -23.92 -15.63
N GLY A 22 -3.88 -24.63 -15.05
CA GLY A 22 -3.81 -26.07 -14.80
C GLY A 22 -3.19 -26.47 -13.44
N SER A 23 -2.59 -25.54 -12.70
CA SER A 23 -2.14 -25.75 -11.31
C SER A 23 -3.26 -25.39 -10.33
N THR A 24 -3.38 -26.17 -9.25
CA THR A 24 -4.28 -25.87 -8.14
C THR A 24 -3.49 -25.19 -7.01
N TYR A 25 -4.03 -24.08 -6.54
CA TYR A 25 -3.52 -23.31 -5.42
C TYR A 25 -4.51 -23.28 -4.28
N SER A 26 -4.00 -23.27 -3.07
CA SER A 26 -4.75 -23.00 -1.85
C SER A 26 -4.33 -21.65 -1.28
N VAL A 27 -5.32 -20.78 -1.07
CA VAL A 27 -5.13 -19.41 -0.63
C VAL A 27 -5.57 -19.27 0.83
N PHE A 28 -4.66 -18.83 1.68
CA PHE A 28 -4.87 -18.60 3.10
C PHE A 28 -4.78 -17.08 3.37
N PRO A 29 -5.87 -16.43 3.83
CA PRO A 29 -5.82 -15.02 4.19
C PRO A 29 -5.02 -14.79 5.46
N VAL A 30 -4.12 -13.81 5.43
CA VAL A 30 -3.36 -13.36 6.60
C VAL A 30 -4.20 -12.31 7.33
N ARG A 31 -4.96 -12.76 8.33
CA ARG A 31 -5.76 -11.86 9.16
C ARG A 31 -4.92 -11.33 10.32
N ALA A 32 -4.77 -10.01 10.41
CA ALA A 32 -4.39 -9.35 11.65
C ALA A 32 -5.47 -9.66 12.71
N GLY A 33 -5.05 -9.93 13.95
CA GLY A 33 -5.94 -10.44 15.00
C GLY A 33 -7.00 -9.43 15.45
N ALA A 34 -8.10 -9.29 14.71
CA ALA A 34 -9.29 -8.60 15.18
C ALA A 34 -10.21 -9.58 15.91
N ARG A 35 -10.42 -9.32 17.20
CA ARG A 35 -11.40 -10.01 18.04
C ARG A 35 -12.81 -9.73 17.49
N THR A 36 -13.55 -10.81 17.24
CA THR A 36 -15.02 -10.92 17.03
C THR A 36 -15.65 -10.06 15.93
N PRO A 37 -16.20 -10.67 14.86
CA PRO A 37 -17.04 -9.95 13.90
C PRO A 37 -18.47 -9.82 14.47
N GLN A 38 -18.94 -8.59 14.67
CA GLN A 38 -20.37 -8.31 14.78
C GLN A 38 -20.93 -8.23 13.35
N ALA A 39 -21.96 -9.03 13.06
CA ALA A 39 -22.43 -9.36 11.70
C ALA A 39 -23.14 -8.22 10.93
N VAL A 40 -22.98 -6.96 11.33
CA VAL A 40 -23.59 -5.79 10.67
C VAL A 40 -22.47 -4.79 10.34
N GLY A 41 -21.65 -5.12 9.34
CA GLY A 41 -20.45 -4.33 9.01
C GLY A 41 -19.41 -5.04 8.13
N VAL A 42 -19.54 -6.36 7.95
CA VAL A 42 -18.58 -7.20 7.23
C VAL A 42 -18.28 -6.68 5.83
N SER A 43 -19.27 -6.20 5.07
CA SER A 43 -19.05 -5.67 3.72
C SER A 43 -18.21 -4.39 3.69
N ARG A 44 -18.32 -3.54 4.72
CA ARG A 44 -17.53 -2.31 4.87
C ARG A 44 -16.10 -2.64 5.32
N GLU A 45 -15.95 -3.48 6.34
CA GLU A 45 -14.65 -3.95 6.83
C GLU A 45 -13.86 -4.68 5.74
N VAL A 46 -14.55 -5.48 4.91
CA VAL A 46 -13.96 -6.11 3.72
C VAL A 46 -13.45 -5.06 2.75
N ARG A 47 -14.26 -4.08 2.34
CA ARG A 47 -13.83 -3.02 1.40
C ARG A 47 -12.70 -2.16 1.95
N GLU A 48 -12.59 -2.04 3.27
CA GLU A 48 -11.53 -1.29 3.94
C GLU A 48 -10.15 -1.97 3.82
N THR A 49 -10.08 -3.31 3.80
CA THR A 49 -8.79 -4.03 3.79
C THR A 49 -8.45 -4.71 2.45
N VAL A 50 -9.46 -4.97 1.62
CA VAL A 50 -9.42 -5.93 0.50
C VAL A 50 -8.32 -5.71 -0.51
N LEU A 51 -8.02 -4.45 -0.85
CA LEU A 51 -7.03 -4.12 -1.87
C LEU A 51 -5.59 -4.20 -1.35
N SER A 52 -5.41 -4.29 -0.03
CA SER A 52 -4.12 -4.31 0.67
C SER A 52 -3.92 -5.59 1.49
N ASP A 53 -4.74 -6.63 1.25
CA ASP A 53 -4.70 -7.86 2.03
C ASP A 53 -3.53 -8.77 1.65
N TRP A 54 -2.91 -9.34 2.67
CA TRP A 54 -1.81 -10.28 2.53
C TRP A 54 -2.35 -11.70 2.46
N LEU A 55 -1.85 -12.48 1.50
CA LEU A 55 -2.30 -13.84 1.22
C LEU A 55 -1.11 -14.78 1.19
N LEU A 56 -1.21 -15.91 1.88
CA LEU A 56 -0.30 -17.04 1.68
C LEU A 56 -0.89 -17.95 0.60
N VAL A 57 -0.19 -18.07 -0.52
CA VAL A 57 -0.58 -18.91 -1.65
C VAL A 57 0.31 -20.14 -1.66
N VAL A 58 -0.31 -21.33 -1.66
CA VAL A 58 0.39 -22.61 -1.70
C VAL A 58 -0.02 -23.34 -2.96
N GLU A 59 0.95 -23.74 -3.79
CA GLU A 59 0.70 -24.56 -4.99
C GLU A 59 0.40 -26.01 -4.59
N ALA A 60 -0.78 -26.23 -4.03
CA ALA A 60 -1.35 -27.54 -3.75
C ALA A 60 -2.85 -27.39 -3.48
N ASP A 61 -3.58 -28.49 -3.63
CA ASP A 61 -4.92 -28.61 -3.05
C ASP A 61 -4.80 -29.00 -1.57
N ALA A 62 -5.09 -28.05 -0.68
CA ALA A 62 -5.06 -28.24 0.76
C ALA A 62 -6.37 -28.83 1.31
N GLY A 63 -7.40 -29.02 0.46
CA GLY A 63 -8.69 -29.58 0.88
C GLY A 63 -8.59 -30.98 1.48
N ASP A 64 -7.60 -31.76 1.03
CA ASP A 64 -7.37 -33.16 1.45
C ASP A 64 -6.22 -33.30 2.46
N TRP A 65 -5.70 -32.20 3.00
CA TRP A 65 -4.57 -32.24 3.93
C TRP A 65 -5.01 -32.63 5.34
N ALA A 66 -4.14 -33.35 6.05
CA ALA A 66 -4.30 -33.62 7.47
C ALA A 66 -4.33 -32.32 8.29
N GLU A 67 -5.08 -32.31 9.38
CA GLU A 67 -5.27 -31.14 10.24
C GLU A 67 -3.93 -30.57 10.73
N GLU A 68 -2.96 -31.42 11.08
CA GLU A 68 -1.65 -30.99 11.55
C GLU A 68 -0.89 -30.18 10.49
N ARG A 69 -1.06 -30.51 9.22
CA ARG A 69 -0.42 -29.78 8.11
C ARG A 69 -1.11 -28.45 7.85
N LEU A 70 -2.44 -28.39 8.03
CA LEU A 70 -3.20 -27.15 7.98
C LEU A 70 -2.84 -26.23 9.14
N ASP A 71 -2.68 -26.77 10.34
CA ASP A 71 -2.25 -26.03 11.55
C ASP A 71 -0.88 -25.38 11.36
N LEU A 72 0.06 -26.07 10.71
CA LEU A 72 1.35 -25.47 10.35
C LEU A 72 1.18 -24.25 9.44
N LEU A 73 0.35 -24.34 8.39
CA LEU A 73 0.09 -23.19 7.51
C LEU A 73 -0.64 -22.06 8.24
N TYR A 74 -1.59 -22.37 9.11
CA TYR A 74 -2.20 -21.36 9.97
C TYR A 74 -1.15 -20.69 10.87
N GLY A 75 -0.24 -21.45 11.46
CA GLY A 75 0.90 -20.91 12.20
C GLY A 75 1.75 -19.95 11.37
N VAL A 76 2.06 -20.30 10.12
CA VAL A 76 2.77 -19.40 9.19
C VAL A 76 1.98 -18.13 8.92
N THR A 77 0.66 -18.22 8.65
CA THR A 77 -0.17 -17.01 8.47
C THR A 77 -0.19 -16.12 9.71
N GLN A 78 -0.14 -16.68 10.92
CA GLN A 78 -0.05 -15.89 12.15
C GLN A 78 1.30 -15.17 12.25
N LEU A 79 2.41 -15.82 11.88
CA LEU A 79 3.73 -15.17 11.86
C LEU A 79 3.76 -14.01 10.86
N ILE A 80 3.18 -14.21 9.66
CA ILE A 80 3.08 -13.15 8.66
C ILE A 80 2.21 -12.00 9.17
N ALA A 81 1.10 -12.29 9.87
CA ALA A 81 0.25 -11.26 10.46
C ALA A 81 1.01 -10.40 11.49
N VAL A 82 1.85 -11.02 12.33
CA VAL A 82 2.71 -10.29 13.28
C VAL A 82 3.70 -9.37 12.56
N GLU A 83 4.28 -9.81 11.44
CA GLU A 83 5.17 -8.95 10.65
C GLU A 83 4.42 -7.80 9.98
N ARG A 84 3.19 -8.04 9.49
CA ARG A 84 2.31 -6.98 8.97
C ARG A 84 2.02 -5.93 10.06
N ASP A 85 1.63 -6.36 11.25
CA ASP A 85 1.36 -5.46 12.39
C ASP A 85 2.61 -4.64 12.77
N ARG A 86 3.79 -5.27 12.76
CA ARG A 86 5.07 -4.59 12.99
C ARG A 86 5.36 -3.54 11.91
N ARG A 87 5.11 -3.85 10.63
CA ARG A 87 5.29 -2.93 9.51
C ARG A 87 4.33 -1.75 9.59
N ASP A 88 3.06 -2.00 9.91
CA ASP A 88 2.06 -0.94 10.09
C ASP A 88 2.38 -0.05 11.30
N ALA A 89 2.84 -0.62 12.41
CA ALA A 89 3.31 0.15 13.56
C ALA A 89 4.48 1.07 13.17
N ALA A 90 5.44 0.57 12.37
CA ALA A 90 6.58 1.36 11.89
C ALA A 90 6.19 2.52 10.95
N ARG A 91 5.01 2.45 10.29
CA ARG A 91 4.49 3.51 9.42
C ARG A 91 3.83 4.66 10.19
N THR A 92 3.43 4.46 11.45
CA THR A 92 2.64 5.44 12.23
C THR A 92 3.28 6.83 12.28
N VAL A 93 4.58 6.91 12.60
CA VAL A 93 5.29 8.20 12.69
C VAL A 93 5.39 8.88 11.33
N ARG A 94 5.64 8.10 10.27
CA ARG A 94 5.74 8.62 8.89
C ARG A 94 4.40 9.14 8.38
N ARG A 95 3.31 8.40 8.59
CA ARG A 95 1.95 8.85 8.25
C ARG A 95 1.63 10.19 8.89
N ARG A 96 1.96 10.34 10.19
CA ARG A 96 1.78 11.61 10.90
C ARG A 96 2.62 12.74 10.29
N LEU A 97 3.91 12.51 10.01
CA LEU A 97 4.77 13.53 9.42
C LEU A 97 4.32 13.93 8.01
N ALA A 98 3.89 12.96 7.20
CA ALA A 98 3.31 13.20 5.89
C ALA A 98 2.03 14.03 5.99
N GLN A 99 1.15 13.70 6.95
CA GLN A 99 -0.09 14.43 7.20
C GLN A 99 0.19 15.90 7.52
N GLU A 100 1.14 16.14 8.41
CA GLU A 100 1.51 17.50 8.81
C GLU A 100 2.15 18.29 7.65
N VAL A 101 2.88 17.65 6.74
CA VAL A 101 3.38 18.30 5.51
C VAL A 101 2.24 18.59 4.53
N LEU A 102 1.32 17.64 4.33
CA LEU A 102 0.15 17.79 3.47
C LEU A 102 -0.73 18.96 3.93
N GLU A 103 -0.96 19.09 5.24
CA GLU A 103 -1.71 20.21 5.83
C GLU A 103 -1.07 21.57 5.54
N LEU A 104 0.26 21.69 5.64
CA LEU A 104 0.98 22.91 5.28
C LEU A 104 0.84 23.27 3.80
N VAL A 105 0.89 22.27 2.92
CA VAL A 105 0.70 22.48 1.48
C VAL A 105 -0.74 22.95 1.19
N GLN A 106 -1.74 22.27 1.75
CA GLN A 106 -3.16 22.58 1.54
C GLN A 106 -3.56 23.96 2.09
N THR A 107 -3.00 24.36 3.23
CA THR A 107 -3.26 25.68 3.83
C THR A 107 -2.47 26.81 3.17
N GLY A 108 -1.61 26.50 2.19
CA GLY A 108 -0.81 27.49 1.49
C GLY A 108 0.30 28.11 2.35
N ALA A 109 0.83 27.37 3.34
CA ALA A 109 1.91 27.80 4.22
C ALA A 109 3.19 28.17 3.45
N ALA A 110 3.92 29.20 3.88
CA ALA A 110 5.05 29.75 3.12
C ALA A 110 6.08 28.66 2.73
N PRO A 111 6.71 28.72 1.54
CA PRO A 111 7.65 27.67 1.09
C PRO A 111 8.79 27.38 2.10
N ALA A 112 9.25 28.41 2.83
CA ALA A 112 10.25 28.25 3.88
C ALA A 112 9.77 27.41 5.08
N GLU A 113 8.47 27.46 5.40
CA GLU A 113 7.85 26.68 6.46
C GLU A 113 7.72 25.21 6.06
N ILE A 114 7.25 24.93 4.83
CA ILE A 114 7.22 23.58 4.26
C ILE A 114 8.64 23.00 4.20
N ALA A 115 9.63 23.77 3.74
CA ALA A 115 11.03 23.35 3.71
C ALA A 115 11.60 23.09 5.11
N ALA A 116 11.23 23.88 6.12
CA ALA A 116 11.59 23.62 7.51
C ALA A 116 11.00 22.31 8.02
N ARG A 117 9.74 22.05 7.68
CA ARG A 117 9.05 20.82 8.05
C ARG A 117 9.70 19.58 7.47
N LEU A 118 10.00 19.60 6.18
CA LEU A 118 10.68 18.50 5.49
C LEU A 118 12.08 18.24 6.07
N ARG A 119 12.83 19.30 6.42
CA ARG A 119 14.13 19.15 7.08
C ARG A 119 14.03 18.49 8.46
N VAL A 120 12.98 18.80 9.23
CA VAL A 120 12.72 18.16 10.52
C VAL A 120 12.28 16.70 10.36
N ALA A 121 11.48 16.41 9.33
CA ALA A 121 10.99 15.06 9.04
C ALA A 121 12.06 14.15 8.38
N ALA A 122 13.09 14.73 7.77
CA ALA A 122 14.13 14.02 7.00
C ALA A 122 14.73 12.80 7.70
N PRO A 123 15.12 12.83 9.00
CA PRO A 123 15.71 11.64 9.64
C PRO A 123 14.77 10.42 9.70
N VAL A 124 13.46 10.66 9.65
CA VAL A 124 12.43 9.61 9.68
C VAL A 124 12.00 9.20 8.27
N LEU A 125 11.85 10.15 7.35
CA LEU A 125 11.42 9.86 5.97
C LEU A 125 12.57 9.35 5.09
N LEU A 126 13.81 9.67 5.44
CA LEU A 126 15.00 9.51 4.60
C LEU A 126 16.16 8.84 5.35
N PRO A 127 15.95 7.70 6.04
CA PRO A 127 17.05 7.06 6.74
C PRO A 127 18.19 6.73 5.75
N GLY A 128 19.40 7.22 6.06
CA GLY A 128 20.61 6.97 5.26
C GLY A 128 20.87 7.92 4.09
N LEU A 129 19.99 8.89 3.79
CA LEU A 129 20.23 9.90 2.74
C LEU A 129 20.92 11.14 3.33
N GLY A 130 22.14 11.43 2.87
CA GLY A 130 22.97 12.55 3.33
C GLY A 130 22.75 13.89 2.60
N ALA A 131 21.93 13.91 1.54
CA ALA A 131 21.59 15.10 0.75
C ALA A 131 20.08 15.33 0.75
N ALA A 132 19.65 16.59 0.57
CA ALA A 132 18.24 16.93 0.46
C ALA A 132 17.66 16.27 -0.82
N PRO A 133 16.69 15.34 -0.70
CA PRO A 133 16.20 14.61 -1.85
C PRO A 133 15.35 15.52 -2.74
N HIS A 134 15.21 15.12 -4.00
CA HIS A 134 14.04 15.54 -4.77
C HIS A 134 12.82 14.78 -4.26
N TRP A 135 11.63 15.35 -4.44
CA TRP A 135 10.39 14.72 -4.04
C TRP A 135 9.57 14.40 -5.27
N GLN A 136 8.87 13.28 -5.24
CA GLN A 136 7.82 12.97 -6.18
C GLN A 136 6.55 12.70 -5.39
N VAL A 137 5.45 13.26 -5.85
CA VAL A 137 4.11 13.02 -5.31
C VAL A 137 3.44 11.93 -6.12
N VAL A 138 2.91 10.93 -5.43
CA VAL A 138 2.00 9.93 -6.01
C VAL A 138 0.66 10.05 -5.29
N VAL A 139 -0.42 10.18 -6.04
CA VAL A 139 -1.78 10.29 -5.51
C VAL A 139 -2.56 9.04 -5.86
N ALA A 140 -3.35 8.53 -4.93
CA ALA A 140 -4.28 7.44 -5.14
C ALA A 140 -5.68 7.82 -4.68
N ARG A 141 -6.69 7.43 -5.44
CA ARG A 141 -8.11 7.56 -5.10
C ARG A 141 -8.79 6.23 -5.34
N VAL A 142 -9.57 5.77 -4.36
CA VAL A 142 -10.40 4.57 -4.49
C VAL A 142 -11.86 5.01 -4.51
N GLU A 143 -12.61 4.53 -5.49
CA GLU A 143 -14.03 4.80 -5.66
C GLU A 143 -14.78 3.48 -5.73
N TRP A 144 -15.83 3.34 -4.93
CA TRP A 144 -16.74 2.20 -4.97
C TRP A 144 -18.09 2.66 -5.54
N GLU A 145 -18.77 1.82 -6.33
CA GLU A 145 -20.06 2.19 -6.96
C GLU A 145 -21.13 2.62 -5.94
N ASP A 146 -21.10 2.05 -4.73
CA ASP A 146 -22.08 2.36 -3.68
C ASP A 146 -21.78 3.68 -2.93
N GLY A 147 -20.61 4.32 -3.13
CA GLY A 147 -20.27 5.64 -2.59
C GLY A 147 -20.25 5.82 -1.06
N THR A 148 -20.34 4.76 -0.26
CA THR A 148 -20.62 4.83 1.19
C THR A 148 -19.41 4.63 2.12
N ALA A 149 -18.24 4.30 1.61
CA ALA A 149 -17.06 3.99 2.43
C ALA A 149 -16.11 5.19 2.54
N GLU A 150 -15.44 5.33 3.68
CA GLU A 150 -14.28 6.23 3.81
C GLU A 150 -13.12 5.62 3.02
N THR A 151 -12.87 6.15 1.82
CA THR A 151 -11.88 5.56 0.90
C THR A 151 -10.48 6.12 1.05
N GLY A 152 -10.29 7.22 1.78
CA GLY A 152 -8.98 7.80 2.06
C GLY A 152 -8.02 6.84 2.76
N PRO A 153 -8.39 6.22 3.90
CA PRO A 153 -7.57 5.20 4.56
C PRO A 153 -7.30 3.98 3.67
N VAL A 154 -8.27 3.57 2.85
CA VAL A 154 -8.11 2.45 1.89
C VAL A 154 -7.08 2.81 0.82
N ALA A 155 -7.17 4.02 0.26
CA ALA A 155 -6.21 4.53 -0.70
C ALA A 155 -4.81 4.67 -0.07
N GLN A 156 -4.73 5.06 1.21
CA GLN A 156 -3.47 5.17 1.95
C GLN A 156 -2.80 3.81 2.09
N SER A 157 -3.54 2.81 2.61
CA SER A 157 -3.02 1.44 2.75
C SER A 157 -2.64 0.83 1.39
N LEU A 158 -3.48 1.03 0.36
CA LEU A 158 -3.18 0.55 -0.98
C LEU A 158 -1.89 1.17 -1.54
N LEU A 159 -1.74 2.48 -1.42
CA LEU A 159 -0.58 3.20 -1.94
C LEU A 159 0.71 2.83 -1.20
N GLU A 160 0.61 2.58 0.11
CA GLU A 160 1.72 2.07 0.93
C GLU A 160 2.14 0.64 0.59
N GLU A 161 1.27 -0.17 -0.02
CA GLU A 161 1.61 -1.52 -0.50
C GLU A 161 2.12 -1.49 -1.94
N ILE A 162 1.50 -0.69 -2.81
CA ILE A 162 1.89 -0.56 -4.23
C ILE A 162 3.31 0.00 -4.38
N LEU A 163 3.67 1.00 -3.57
CA LEU A 163 4.96 1.68 -3.70
C LEU A 163 6.12 0.90 -3.04
N VAL A 164 5.84 -0.23 -2.39
CA VAL A 164 6.88 -1.08 -1.82
C VAL A 164 7.60 -1.79 -2.96
N ASP A 165 8.91 -1.54 -3.10
CA ASP A 165 9.75 -2.32 -4.00
C ASP A 165 9.94 -3.74 -3.42
N PRO A 166 9.42 -4.79 -4.08
CA PRO A 166 9.53 -6.17 -3.61
C PRO A 166 10.95 -6.74 -3.74
N HIS A 167 11.81 -6.13 -4.57
CA HIS A 167 13.20 -6.54 -4.76
C HIS A 167 14.16 -5.81 -3.81
N ALA A 168 13.70 -4.76 -3.14
CA ALA A 168 14.49 -4.04 -2.18
C ALA A 168 14.69 -4.85 -0.90
N THR A 169 15.85 -5.48 -0.77
CA THR A 169 16.25 -6.20 0.44
C THR A 169 16.81 -5.22 1.48
N GLY A 170 16.16 -5.14 2.64
CA GLY A 170 16.60 -4.37 3.80
C GLY A 170 15.51 -3.43 4.32
N PRO A 171 15.52 -3.10 5.62
CA PRO A 171 14.49 -2.24 6.22
C PRO A 171 14.42 -0.85 5.57
N GLU A 172 15.52 -0.36 5.00
CA GLU A 172 15.68 1.05 4.65
C GLU A 172 14.95 1.55 3.40
N HIS A 173 14.55 0.69 2.46
CA HIS A 173 13.97 1.11 1.16
C HIS A 173 12.45 1.07 1.13
N SER A 174 11.87 -0.02 1.66
CA SER A 174 10.44 -0.13 1.97
C SER A 174 9.92 0.96 2.92
N ASP A 175 10.81 1.55 3.72
CA ASP A 175 10.47 2.49 4.79
C ASP A 175 10.58 3.98 4.41
N ARG A 176 10.93 4.32 3.16
CA ARG A 176 11.13 5.73 2.75
C ARG A 176 9.86 6.45 2.33
N ILE A 177 8.82 5.69 1.98
CA ILE A 177 7.55 6.27 1.52
C ILE A 177 6.74 6.71 2.74
N ALA A 178 6.22 7.93 2.65
CA ALA A 178 5.36 8.52 3.67
C ALA A 178 4.04 8.90 3.02
N VAL A 179 2.95 8.29 3.47
CA VAL A 179 1.63 8.47 2.86
C VAL A 179 0.68 9.13 3.85
N ALA A 180 0.05 10.20 3.40
CA ALA A 180 -1.02 10.92 4.09
C ALA A 180 -2.34 10.72 3.33
N HIS A 181 -3.46 11.14 3.89
CA HIS A 181 -4.73 11.18 3.16
C HIS A 181 -5.53 12.44 3.47
N THR A 182 -6.36 12.83 2.51
CA THR A 182 -7.25 13.99 2.59
C THR A 182 -8.56 13.65 1.89
N GLY A 183 -9.66 13.69 2.63
CA GLY A 183 -10.94 13.18 2.11
C GLY A 183 -10.83 11.73 1.67
N ASP A 184 -11.04 11.50 0.38
CA ASP A 184 -11.02 10.21 -0.32
C ASP A 184 -9.71 9.93 -1.09
N GLU A 185 -8.72 10.82 -1.00
CA GLU A 185 -7.44 10.70 -1.68
C GLU A 185 -6.30 10.43 -0.71
N ALA A 186 -5.36 9.58 -1.11
CA ALA A 186 -4.08 9.37 -0.46
C ALA A 186 -2.95 10.00 -1.26
N VAL A 187 -1.99 10.58 -0.55
CA VAL A 187 -0.86 11.31 -1.13
C VAL A 187 0.43 10.76 -0.53
N ALA A 188 1.25 10.14 -1.36
CA ALA A 188 2.58 9.66 -1.01
C ALA A 188 3.65 10.68 -1.38
N LEU A 189 4.52 10.97 -0.41
CA LEU A 189 5.78 11.67 -0.63
C LEU A 189 6.87 10.63 -0.86
N VAL A 190 7.31 10.52 -2.12
CA VAL A 190 8.36 9.59 -2.55
C VAL A 190 9.68 10.36 -2.67
N PRO A 191 10.69 10.03 -1.85
CA PRO A 191 11.98 10.69 -1.95
C PRO A 191 12.84 10.09 -3.05
N LEU A 192 13.41 10.95 -3.88
CA LEU A 192 14.33 10.59 -4.95
C LEU A 192 15.76 11.08 -4.62
N PRO A 193 16.80 10.31 -4.95
CA PRO A 193 18.18 10.74 -4.76
C PRO A 193 18.47 12.04 -5.53
N ALA A 194 19.16 12.98 -4.89
CA ALA A 194 19.48 14.29 -5.47
C ALA A 194 20.57 14.26 -6.57
N VAL A 195 21.33 13.17 -6.63
CA VAL A 195 22.38 12.93 -7.62
C VAL A 195 22.09 11.62 -8.34
N SER A 196 21.83 11.70 -9.64
CA SER A 196 21.86 10.55 -10.54
C SER A 196 23.29 10.00 -10.51
N THR A 197 23.52 8.85 -9.87
CA THR A 197 24.80 8.16 -10.06
C THR A 197 24.86 7.75 -11.53
N GLU A 198 25.79 8.32 -12.30
CA GLU A 198 25.95 8.15 -13.76
C GLU A 198 26.30 6.71 -14.22
N HIS A 199 25.83 5.66 -13.55
CA HIS A 199 26.11 4.26 -13.91
C HIS A 199 24.89 3.33 -13.91
N ASP A 200 23.66 3.85 -13.77
CA ASP A 200 22.47 3.05 -14.02
C ASP A 200 21.42 3.89 -14.72
N GLY A 201 21.11 3.57 -15.97
CA GLY A 201 20.16 4.30 -16.82
C GLY A 201 18.69 4.13 -16.42
N SER A 202 18.42 3.95 -15.13
CA SER A 202 17.06 3.84 -14.60
C SER A 202 16.57 5.23 -14.21
N GLU A 203 15.45 5.66 -14.79
CA GLU A 203 14.77 6.89 -14.40
C GLU A 203 14.53 6.85 -12.88
N THR A 204 15.11 7.79 -12.14
CA THR A 204 15.35 7.70 -10.68
C THR A 204 14.09 7.83 -9.80
N GLY A 205 12.89 7.78 -10.39
CA GLY A 205 11.61 7.93 -9.71
C GLY A 205 10.53 6.99 -10.25
N VAL A 206 9.34 7.07 -9.66
CA VAL A 206 8.19 6.25 -10.04
C VAL A 206 7.74 6.68 -11.44
N LEU A 207 7.70 5.71 -12.37
CA LEU A 207 7.18 5.91 -13.71
C LEU A 207 5.70 5.56 -13.74
N ALA A 208 4.87 6.48 -14.21
CA ALA A 208 3.42 6.29 -14.26
C ALA A 208 3.03 5.04 -15.06
N ASP A 209 3.66 4.83 -16.21
CA ASP A 209 3.36 3.69 -17.09
C ASP A 209 3.80 2.37 -16.45
N ALA A 210 5.01 2.30 -15.87
CA ALA A 210 5.49 1.09 -15.21
C ALA A 210 4.66 0.76 -13.95
N LEU A 211 4.27 1.78 -13.18
CA LEU A 211 3.37 1.63 -12.04
C LEU A 211 2.02 1.08 -12.50
N LEU A 212 1.45 1.67 -13.55
CA LEU A 212 0.16 1.25 -14.10
C LEU A 212 0.22 -0.17 -14.66
N GLU A 213 1.26 -0.52 -15.40
CA GLU A 213 1.47 -1.88 -15.92
C GLU A 213 1.53 -2.92 -14.80
N SER A 214 2.22 -2.61 -13.69
CA SER A 214 2.37 -3.57 -12.59
C SER A 214 1.07 -3.81 -11.80
N VAL A 215 0.21 -2.81 -11.67
CA VAL A 215 -0.99 -2.89 -10.81
C VAL A 215 -2.30 -3.08 -11.59
N ARG A 216 -2.34 -2.79 -12.89
CA ARG A 216 -3.58 -2.78 -13.69
C ARG A 216 -4.31 -4.10 -13.62
N GLU A 217 -3.66 -5.21 -13.95
CA GLU A 217 -4.31 -6.51 -14.00
C GLU A 217 -4.75 -6.98 -12.59
N PRO A 218 -3.88 -6.99 -11.55
CA PRO A 218 -4.28 -7.39 -10.21
C PRO A 218 -5.44 -6.56 -9.63
N LEU A 219 -5.41 -5.23 -9.80
CA LEU A 219 -6.45 -4.35 -9.26
C LEU A 219 -7.73 -4.42 -10.06
N SER A 220 -7.69 -4.50 -11.39
CA SER A 220 -8.90 -4.65 -12.21
C SER A 220 -9.63 -5.94 -11.89
N ALA A 221 -8.87 -7.04 -11.76
CA ALA A 221 -9.41 -8.32 -11.36
C ALA A 221 -9.94 -8.29 -9.92
N GLY A 222 -9.33 -7.46 -9.06
CA GLY A 222 -9.77 -7.32 -7.68
C GLY A 222 -11.07 -6.52 -7.53
N LEU A 223 -11.16 -5.39 -8.22
CA LEU A 223 -12.32 -4.51 -8.22
C LEU A 223 -13.53 -5.18 -8.86
N ASP A 224 -13.33 -6.02 -9.89
CA ASP A 224 -14.38 -6.81 -10.56
C ASP A 224 -15.58 -5.96 -11.03
N GLY A 225 -15.31 -4.69 -11.39
CA GLY A 225 -16.34 -3.73 -11.79
C GLY A 225 -16.98 -2.94 -10.65
N ASP A 226 -16.87 -3.37 -9.40
CA ASP A 226 -17.50 -2.71 -8.22
C ASP A 226 -16.87 -1.35 -7.85
N GLY A 227 -15.78 -0.98 -8.51
CA GLY A 227 -15.03 0.21 -8.17
C GLY A 227 -13.92 0.56 -9.15
N ARG A 228 -13.25 1.66 -8.86
CA ARG A 228 -12.18 2.26 -9.64
C ARG A 228 -11.04 2.70 -8.73
N VAL A 229 -9.82 2.46 -9.17
CA VAL A 229 -8.62 3.06 -8.59
C VAL A 229 -8.04 4.04 -9.61
N THR A 230 -7.79 5.27 -9.17
CA THR A 230 -7.10 6.29 -9.96
C THR A 230 -5.76 6.56 -9.32
N LEU A 231 -4.69 6.56 -10.13
CA LEU A 231 -3.33 6.87 -9.71
C LEU A 231 -2.82 8.07 -10.49
N GLY A 232 -2.26 9.05 -9.79
CA GLY A 232 -1.56 10.20 -10.35
C GLY A 232 -0.10 10.17 -9.94
N VAL A 233 0.81 10.44 -10.87
CA VAL A 233 2.25 10.53 -10.59
C VAL A 233 2.74 11.87 -11.11
N SER A 234 3.30 12.67 -10.22
CA SER A 234 3.88 13.98 -10.56
C SER A 234 5.30 13.84 -11.14
N ALA A 235 5.80 14.91 -11.74
CA ALA A 235 7.23 15.05 -12.03
C ALA A 235 8.03 15.21 -10.72
N ALA A 236 9.33 14.89 -10.76
CA ALA A 236 10.22 15.17 -9.64
C ALA A 236 10.31 16.67 -9.37
N VAL A 237 10.09 17.08 -8.12
CA VAL A 237 10.23 18.45 -7.65
C VAL A 237 11.45 18.60 -6.75
N HIS A 238 12.21 19.66 -7.00
CA HIS A 238 13.47 19.95 -6.31
C HIS A 238 13.33 21.02 -5.22
N SER A 239 12.10 21.44 -4.91
CA SER A 239 11.84 22.48 -3.91
C SER A 239 10.50 22.30 -3.21
N ALA A 240 10.36 22.90 -2.03
CA ALA A 240 9.12 22.93 -1.27
C ALA A 240 8.00 23.71 -1.98
N GLU A 241 8.35 24.67 -2.85
CA GLU A 241 7.38 25.38 -3.68
C GLU A 241 6.81 24.46 -4.77
N GLY A 242 7.65 23.62 -5.37
CA GLY A 242 7.25 22.65 -6.38
C GLY A 242 6.18 21.67 -5.88
N LEU A 243 6.16 21.33 -4.58
CA LEU A 243 5.15 20.44 -4.00
C LEU A 243 3.71 20.96 -4.12
N ARG A 244 3.49 22.26 -4.31
CA ARG A 244 2.14 22.81 -4.49
C ARG A 244 1.57 22.58 -5.88
N GLY A 245 2.45 22.46 -6.88
CA GLY A 245 2.07 22.24 -8.28
C GLY A 245 2.22 20.80 -8.72
N ALA A 246 2.63 19.91 -7.81
CA ALA A 246 2.79 18.48 -8.01
C ALA A 246 1.48 17.73 -7.76
#